data_AF-A0A1B6G8P8-F1
#
_entry.id   AF-A0A1B6G8P8-F1
#
_cell.length_a   1.000
_cell.length_b   1.000
_cell.length_c   1.000
_cell.angle_alpha   90.00
_cell.angle_beta   90.00
_cell.angle_gamma   90.00
#
_symmetry.space_group_name_H-M   'P 1'
#
loop_
_entity.id
_entity.type
_entity.pdbx_description
1 polymer ?
#
loop_
_entity_poly.entity_id
_entity_poly.type
_entity_poly.pdbx_seq_one_letter_code
_entity_poly.pdbx_strand_id
1 'polypeptide(L)'
;DGHVITQAIVKSPIGGDVIVKHARSMLEKNGIDLTPAALISSKEVVRDHEKPKYMRKSLNFQPTTSWLNYMTDRALQDFQHSIIQVSESPYDERIAAAVPAVPYEFPTGYRQDFGCE
;
A
#
# COMPACT_ATOMS: atom_id res chain seq x y z
N ASP A 1 -23.09 -2.34 32.88
CA ASP A 1 -21.78 -2.40 33.57
C ASP A 1 -20.54 -2.51 32.70
N GLY A 2 -20.63 -2.70 31.36
CA GLY A 2 -19.45 -2.56 30.48
C GLY A 2 -18.25 -3.44 30.85
N HIS A 3 -18.48 -4.51 31.63
CA HIS A 3 -17.43 -5.35 32.16
C HIS A 3 -17.07 -6.43 31.15
N VAL A 4 -15.79 -6.53 30.82
CA VAL A 4 -15.28 -7.47 29.82
C VAL A 4 -15.07 -8.84 30.45
N ILE A 5 -15.63 -9.90 29.85
CA ILE A 5 -15.40 -11.29 30.26
C ILE A 5 -14.08 -11.76 29.65
N THR A 6 -12.99 -11.62 30.39
CA THR A 6 -11.63 -11.88 29.89
C THR A 6 -11.40 -13.33 29.46
N GLN A 7 -12.10 -14.29 30.06
CA GLN A 7 -12.01 -15.71 29.74
C GLN A 7 -12.55 -16.08 28.34
N ALA A 8 -13.40 -15.23 27.76
CA ALA A 8 -13.96 -15.43 26.42
C ALA A 8 -13.16 -14.71 25.31
N ILE A 9 -12.05 -14.04 25.64
CA ILE A 9 -11.25 -13.28 24.67
C ILE A 9 -10.40 -14.24 23.83
N VAL A 10 -10.59 -14.17 22.51
CA VAL A 10 -9.70 -14.79 21.52
C VAL A 10 -8.93 -13.70 20.80
N LYS A 11 -7.63 -13.91 20.55
CA LYS A 11 -6.75 -12.96 19.86
C LYS A 11 -6.11 -13.63 18.67
N SER A 12 -6.00 -12.89 17.56
CA SER A 12 -5.22 -13.28 16.40
C SER A 12 -4.18 -12.20 16.12
N PRO A 13 -2.93 -12.56 15.75
CA PRO A 13 -1.92 -11.59 15.32
C PRO A 13 -2.17 -11.05 13.91
N ILE A 14 -3.22 -11.51 13.22
CA ILE A 14 -3.58 -11.07 11.87
C ILE A 14 -4.45 -9.81 11.96
N GLY A 15 -3.81 -8.65 11.79
CA GLY A 15 -4.46 -7.35 11.74
C GLY A 15 -3.87 -6.48 10.63
N GLY A 16 -4.08 -5.16 10.73
CA GLY A 16 -3.62 -4.20 9.72
C GLY A 16 -2.13 -4.32 9.36
N ASP A 17 -1.28 -4.53 10.35
CA ASP A 17 0.17 -4.67 10.15
C ASP A 17 0.54 -5.83 9.21
N VAL A 18 -0.22 -6.93 9.25
CA VAL A 18 0.02 -8.08 8.37
C VAL A 18 -0.40 -7.75 6.94
N ILE A 19 -1.52 -7.05 6.78
CA ILE A 19 -2.00 -6.59 5.48
C ILE A 19 -0.98 -5.61 4.87
N VAL A 20 -0.38 -4.71 5.68
CA VAL A 20 0.62 -3.73 5.19
C VAL A 20 1.86 -4.44 4.69
N LYS A 21 2.33 -5.44 5.43
CA LYS A 21 3.48 -6.27 5.03
C LYS A 21 3.20 -7.04 3.74
N HIS A 22 2.00 -7.59 3.56
CA HIS A 22 1.64 -8.28 2.33
C HIS A 22 1.53 -7.33 1.13
N ALA A 23 0.87 -6.18 1.30
CA ALA A 23 0.81 -5.15 0.25
C ALA A 23 2.21 -4.70 -0.16
N ARG A 24 3.10 -4.42 0.82
CA ARG A 24 4.51 -4.09 0.55
C ARG A 24 5.19 -5.17 -0.28
N SER A 25 5.11 -6.42 0.15
CA SER A 25 5.78 -7.54 -0.52
C SER A 25 5.25 -7.74 -1.95
N MET A 26 3.95 -7.58 -2.18
CA MET A 26 3.34 -7.66 -3.51
C MET A 26 3.88 -6.55 -4.42
N LEU A 27 3.87 -5.30 -3.96
CA LEU A 27 4.33 -4.15 -4.75
C LEU A 27 5.84 -4.22 -5.05
N GLU A 28 6.65 -4.64 -4.09
CA GLU A 28 8.10 -4.85 -4.28
C GLU A 28 8.36 -5.96 -5.31
N LYS A 29 7.61 -7.07 -5.28
CA LYS A 29 7.71 -8.14 -6.29
C LYS A 29 7.34 -7.65 -7.69
N ASN A 30 6.40 -6.71 -7.78
CA ASN A 30 6.01 -6.06 -9.03
C ASN A 30 7.00 -4.96 -9.47
N GLY A 31 8.06 -4.71 -8.71
CA GLY A 31 9.10 -3.72 -9.03
C GLY A 31 8.65 -2.27 -8.87
N ILE A 32 7.61 -2.02 -8.06
CA ILE A 32 7.06 -0.69 -7.82
C ILE A 32 7.92 0.05 -6.78
N ASP A 33 8.27 1.30 -7.08
CA ASP A 33 9.06 2.15 -6.18
C ASP A 33 8.18 2.76 -5.07
N LEU A 34 8.41 2.30 -3.84
CA LEU A 34 7.72 2.73 -2.63
C LEU A 34 8.39 3.93 -1.94
N THR A 35 9.19 4.71 -2.66
CA THR A 35 9.80 5.93 -2.12
C THR A 35 8.71 6.88 -1.60
N PRO A 36 8.76 7.27 -0.31
CA PRO A 36 7.72 8.13 0.27
C PRO A 36 7.77 9.54 -0.31
N ALA A 37 6.59 10.18 -0.38
CA ALA A 37 6.43 11.54 -0.92
C ALA A 37 7.38 12.58 -0.30
N ALA A 38 7.73 12.42 0.99
CA ALA A 38 8.63 13.34 1.68
C ALA A 38 10.05 13.39 1.11
N LEU A 39 10.48 12.35 0.38
CA LEU A 39 11.77 12.29 -0.30
C LEU A 39 11.72 12.72 -1.77
N ILE A 40 10.56 13.15 -2.26
CA ILE A 40 10.35 13.52 -3.66
C ILE A 40 10.28 15.05 -3.75
N SER A 41 11.10 15.63 -4.62
CA SER A 41 11.14 17.07 -4.89
C SER A 41 10.19 17.45 -6.03
N SER A 42 10.20 16.68 -7.11
CA SER A 42 9.31 16.84 -8.26
C SER A 42 9.08 15.47 -8.91
N LYS A 43 7.96 15.35 -9.61
CA LYS A 43 7.60 14.17 -10.40
C LYS A 43 7.08 14.62 -11.77
N GLU A 44 7.26 13.78 -12.76
CA GLU A 44 6.67 13.96 -14.09
C GLU A 44 5.55 12.93 -14.29
N VAL A 45 4.53 13.31 -15.04
CA VAL A 45 3.50 12.36 -15.47
C VAL A 45 4.13 11.44 -16.52
N VAL A 46 4.25 10.16 -16.18
CA VAL A 46 4.71 9.12 -17.10
C VAL A 46 3.50 8.34 -17.63
N ARG A 47 3.69 7.64 -18.75
CA ARG A 47 2.64 6.75 -19.25
C ARG A 47 2.47 5.57 -18.29
N ASP A 48 1.29 4.95 -18.32
CA ASP A 48 1.04 3.74 -17.56
C ASP A 48 2.11 2.68 -17.87
N HIS A 49 2.61 2.02 -16.81
CA HIS A 49 3.71 1.04 -16.85
C HIS A 49 5.09 1.57 -17.28
N GLU A 50 5.26 2.87 -17.53
CA GLU A 50 6.59 3.46 -17.72
C GLU A 50 7.27 3.67 -16.35
N LYS A 51 8.60 3.54 -16.31
CA LYS A 51 9.35 3.80 -15.07
C LYS A 51 9.09 5.23 -14.59
N PRO A 52 8.87 5.44 -13.28
CA PRO A 52 8.60 6.76 -12.74
C PRO A 52 9.79 7.68 -12.96
N LYS A 53 9.52 8.92 -13.38
CA LYS A 53 10.50 10.00 -13.52
C LYS A 53 10.27 11.00 -12.40
N TYR A 54 11.11 10.93 -11.37
CA TYR A 54 11.02 11.85 -10.24
C TYR A 54 12.42 12.27 -9.77
N MET A 55 12.50 13.49 -9.23
CA MET A 55 13.71 14.00 -8.60
C MET A 55 13.62 13.79 -7.09
N ARG A 56 14.65 13.16 -6.52
CA ARG A 56 14.77 13.05 -5.07
C ARG A 56 15.12 14.39 -4.45
N LYS A 57 14.56 14.64 -3.27
CA LYS A 57 14.86 15.84 -2.47
C LYS A 57 16.30 15.78 -1.98
N SER A 58 17.04 16.87 -2.19
CA SER A 58 18.37 17.03 -1.62
C SER A 58 18.25 17.33 -0.13
N LEU A 59 18.52 16.33 0.71
CA LEU A 59 18.57 16.49 2.16
C LEU A 59 20.01 16.71 2.61
N ASN A 60 20.20 17.63 3.56
CA ASN A 60 21.49 17.83 4.24
C ASN A 60 21.71 16.85 5.41
N PHE A 61 20.77 15.93 5.64
CA PHE A 61 20.85 14.86 6.61
C PHE A 61 20.33 13.56 6.01
N GLN A 62 20.71 12.43 6.61
CA GLN A 62 20.11 11.14 6.29
C GLN A 62 18.94 10.86 7.25
N PRO A 63 17.72 10.62 6.73
CA PRO A 63 16.60 10.23 7.58
C PRO A 63 16.88 8.92 8.31
N THR A 64 16.32 8.78 9.51
CA THR A 64 16.43 7.53 10.28
C THR A 64 15.59 6.43 9.63
N THR A 65 16.01 5.17 9.79
CA THR A 65 15.29 4.00 9.26
C THR A 65 13.86 3.92 9.79
N SER A 66 13.63 4.24 11.07
CA SER A 66 12.30 4.23 11.67
C SER A 66 11.37 5.26 11.02
N TRP A 67 11.89 6.46 10.73
CA TRP A 67 11.13 7.49 10.04
C TRP A 67 10.82 7.10 8.60
N LEU A 68 11.79 6.53 7.88
CA LEU A 68 11.58 6.01 6.52
C LEU A 68 10.50 4.94 6.48
N ASN A 69 10.58 3.96 7.37
CA ASN A 69 9.59 2.89 7.49
C ASN A 69 8.20 3.47 7.75
N TYR A 70 8.08 4.40 8.71
CA TYR A 70 6.81 5.04 9.02
C TYR A 70 6.21 5.77 7.82
N MET A 71 7.03 6.52 7.08
CA MET A 71 6.56 7.26 5.90
C MET A 71 6.15 6.33 4.75
N THR A 72 6.88 5.24 4.55
CA THR A 72 6.51 4.21 3.57
C THR A 72 5.25 3.46 3.99
N ASP A 73 5.12 3.08 5.27
CA ASP A 73 3.92 2.40 5.79
C ASP A 73 2.68 3.28 5.66
N ARG A 74 2.80 4.59 5.88
CA ARG A 74 1.70 5.52 5.67
C ARG A 74 1.24 5.56 4.21
N ALA A 75 2.16 5.55 3.25
CA ALA A 75 1.81 5.46 1.83
C ALA A 75 1.16 4.12 1.48
N LEU A 76 1.62 3.02 2.09
CA LEU A 76 1.00 1.71 1.90
C LEU A 76 -0.40 1.65 2.51
N GLN A 77 -0.64 2.26 3.67
CA GLN A 77 -1.98 2.32 4.26
C GLN A 77 -2.98 3.07 3.36
N ASP A 78 -2.52 4.15 2.70
CA ASP A 78 -3.32 4.86 1.72
C ASP A 78 -3.67 3.99 0.50
N PHE A 79 -2.69 3.25 -0.02
CA PHE A 79 -2.91 2.23 -1.04
C PHE A 79 -3.95 1.18 -0.59
N GLN A 80 -3.82 0.66 0.63
CA GLN A 80 -4.77 -0.32 1.17
C GLN A 80 -6.19 0.23 1.22
N HIS A 81 -6.34 1.45 1.71
CA HIS A 81 -7.64 2.10 1.84
C HIS A 81 -8.31 2.34 0.48
N SER A 82 -7.48 2.56 -0.56
CA SER A 82 -7.96 2.88 -1.91
C SER A 82 -8.25 1.64 -2.76
N ILE A 83 -7.49 0.56 -2.57
CA ILE A 83 -7.46 -0.58 -3.49
C ILE A 83 -7.98 -1.88 -2.88
N ILE A 84 -7.70 -2.16 -1.60
CA ILE A 84 -8.03 -3.46 -1.02
C ILE A 84 -9.53 -3.55 -0.77
N GLN A 85 -10.12 -4.66 -1.23
CA GLN A 85 -11.52 -4.99 -1.02
C GLN A 85 -11.64 -6.41 -0.46
N VAL A 86 -12.73 -6.65 0.27
CA VAL A 86 -13.08 -7.97 0.79
C VAL A 86 -14.35 -8.42 0.09
N SER A 87 -14.33 -9.63 -0.46
CA SER A 87 -15.54 -10.22 -1.05
C SER A 87 -16.61 -10.44 0.03
N GLU A 88 -17.83 -10.01 -0.25
CA GLU A 88 -19.00 -10.25 0.63
C GLU A 88 -19.47 -11.71 0.60
N SER A 89 -19.03 -12.47 -0.40
CA SER A 89 -19.30 -13.90 -0.58
C SER A 89 -17.99 -14.71 -0.49
N PRO A 90 -18.07 -16.04 -0.28
CA PRO A 90 -16.88 -16.89 -0.38
C PRO A 90 -16.12 -16.60 -1.67
N TYR A 91 -14.81 -16.41 -1.55
CA TYR A 91 -13.98 -15.98 -2.68
C TYR A 91 -14.13 -16.95 -3.86
N ASP A 92 -14.53 -16.41 -5.01
CA ASP A 92 -14.56 -17.07 -6.30
C ASP A 92 -13.79 -16.18 -7.28
N GLU A 93 -12.74 -16.75 -7.88
CA GLU A 93 -11.83 -16.05 -8.79
C GLU A 93 -12.56 -15.45 -10.00
N ARG A 94 -13.62 -16.09 -10.50
CA ARG A 94 -14.39 -15.60 -11.65
C ARG A 94 -15.23 -14.39 -11.29
N ILE A 95 -15.79 -14.38 -10.08
CA ILE A 95 -16.57 -13.25 -9.56
C ILE A 95 -15.61 -12.09 -9.24
N ALA A 96 -14.46 -12.38 -8.63
CA ALA A 96 -13.44 -11.39 -8.33
C ALA A 96 -12.87 -10.74 -9.61
N ALA A 97 -12.60 -11.53 -10.65
CA ALA A 97 -12.11 -11.03 -11.94
C ALA A 97 -13.13 -10.15 -12.69
N ALA A 98 -14.41 -10.20 -12.33
CA ALA A 98 -15.43 -9.31 -12.87
C ALA A 98 -15.44 -7.93 -12.19
N VAL A 99 -14.76 -7.77 -11.05
CA VAL A 99 -14.64 -6.49 -10.36
C VAL A 99 -13.71 -5.57 -11.19
N PRO A 100 -14.14 -4.33 -11.52
CA PRO A 100 -13.31 -3.40 -12.27
C PRO A 100 -12.01 -3.07 -11.51
N ALA A 101 -10.91 -3.00 -12.25
CA ALA A 101 -9.64 -2.56 -11.70
C ALA A 101 -9.72 -1.08 -11.27
N VAL A 102 -9.02 -0.74 -10.19
CA VAL A 102 -8.97 0.60 -9.62
C VAL A 102 -7.61 1.22 -9.91
N PRO A 103 -7.54 2.42 -10.53
CA PRO A 103 -6.28 3.12 -10.75
C PRO A 103 -5.69 3.61 -9.43
N TYR A 104 -4.39 3.40 -9.23
CA TYR A 104 -3.63 4.02 -8.14
C TYR A 104 -2.40 4.74 -8.69
N GLU A 105 -2.11 5.91 -8.13
CA GLU A 105 -0.89 6.67 -8.42
C GLU A 105 0.00 6.72 -7.18
N PHE A 106 1.21 6.20 -7.31
CA PHE A 106 2.21 6.23 -6.26
C PHE A 106 2.85 7.62 -6.13
N PRO A 107 3.46 7.95 -4.97
CA PRO A 107 4.13 9.23 -4.78
C PRO A 107 5.15 9.60 -5.86
N THR A 108 5.79 8.59 -6.46
CA THR A 108 6.78 8.72 -7.54
C THR A 108 6.17 9.15 -8.89
N GLY A 109 4.84 9.18 -9.01
CA GLY A 109 4.12 9.43 -10.25
C GLY A 109 3.88 8.17 -11.10
N TYR A 110 4.33 7.00 -10.63
CA TYR A 110 3.97 5.73 -11.26
C TYR A 110 2.48 5.45 -11.09
N ARG A 111 1.80 5.09 -12.18
CA ARG A 111 0.38 4.75 -12.19
C ARG A 111 0.18 3.34 -12.73
N GLN A 112 -0.72 2.62 -12.07
CA GLN A 112 -1.16 1.28 -12.48
C GLN A 112 -2.60 1.04 -12.03
N ASP A 113 -3.34 0.27 -12.82
CA ASP A 113 -4.65 -0.25 -12.45
C ASP A 113 -4.49 -1.57 -11.68
N PHE A 114 -5.16 -1.69 -10.54
CA PHE A 114 -5.12 -2.87 -9.67
C PHE A 114 -6.45 -3.61 -9.69
N GLY A 115 -6.41 -4.91 -9.97
CA GLY A 115 -7.57 -5.78 -10.15
C GLY A 115 -7.74 -6.81 -9.02
N CYS A 116 -8.05 -8.05 -9.40
CA CYS A 116 -8.36 -9.14 -8.48
C CYS A 116 -7.13 -9.91 -7.93
N GLU A 117 -5.96 -9.29 -7.99
CA GLU A 117 -4.66 -9.89 -7.61
C GLU A 117 -4.42 -10.06 -6.10
#